data_AF-A0A941ZT75-F1
#
_entry.id   AF-A0A941ZT75-F1
#
_cell.length_a   1.000
_cell.length_b   1.000
_cell.length_c   1.000
_cell.angle_alpha   90.00
_cell.angle_beta   90.00
_cell.angle_gamma   90.00
#
_symmetry.space_group_name_H-M   'P 1'
#
loop_
_entity.id
_entity.type
_entity.pdbx_description
1 polymer ?
#
loop_
_entity_poly.entity_id
_entity_poly.type
_entity_poly.pdbx_seq_one_letter_code
_entity_poly.pdbx_strand_id
1 'polypeptide(L)'
;PASHPLCCGPLGYQGSKAAMKLIARADVVLALGSRLGPFGTLPQHGLDYWPKNAKIIQVDADSRMLGLVKKTTVGICGDAKLAAVALLERVKAIAKLVPNKARLAEVQKEKKAWADELDKWPSPNTKTRIGPRQALAALARAMPKNAMVSTDIGNVCSVSNSYLHFEQAPSFLAAMSFGNCGYAFPARLRRRRCMGHEPQ
;
A
#
# COMPACT_ATOMS: atom_id res chain seq x y z
N PRO A 1 -7.21 7.17 -1.12
CA PRO A 1 -8.20 6.39 -1.91
C PRO A 1 -7.52 5.61 -3.04
N ALA A 2 -7.84 4.33 -3.19
CA ALA A 2 -7.26 3.48 -4.24
C ALA A 2 -7.68 3.91 -5.66
N SER A 3 -8.88 4.47 -5.81
CA SER A 3 -9.38 5.06 -7.06
C SER A 3 -8.59 6.28 -7.56
N HIS A 4 -7.78 6.92 -6.71
CA HIS A 4 -7.10 8.15 -7.07
C HIS A 4 -6.07 7.93 -8.21
N PRO A 5 -5.98 8.84 -9.22
CA PRO A 5 -5.06 8.67 -10.35
C PRO A 5 -3.59 8.48 -9.96
N LEU A 6 -3.14 9.09 -8.85
CA LEU A 6 -1.78 8.96 -8.31
C LEU A 6 -1.57 7.76 -7.38
N CYS A 7 -2.62 7.03 -6.99
CA CYS A 7 -2.46 5.83 -6.18
C CYS A 7 -1.84 4.72 -7.04
N CYS A 8 -0.66 4.24 -6.63
CA CYS A 8 0.08 3.19 -7.34
C CYS A 8 -0.03 1.83 -6.64
N GLY A 9 -0.78 1.73 -5.55
CA GLY A 9 -0.89 0.50 -4.75
C GLY A 9 0.24 0.32 -3.72
N PRO A 10 0.17 -0.74 -2.91
CA PRO A 10 1.12 -1.01 -1.83
C PRO A 10 2.48 -1.49 -2.36
N LEU A 11 3.55 -1.17 -1.65
CA LEU A 11 4.87 -1.77 -1.85
C LEU A 11 4.99 -3.10 -1.11
N GLY A 12 6.08 -3.83 -1.35
CA GLY A 12 6.41 -5.02 -0.60
C GLY A 12 5.80 -6.30 -1.14
N TYR A 13 5.75 -7.32 -0.28
CA TYR A 13 5.43 -8.69 -0.67
C TYR A 13 4.03 -8.80 -1.31
N GLN A 14 3.99 -9.29 -2.55
CA GLN A 14 2.82 -9.35 -3.45
C GLN A 14 2.09 -8.00 -3.60
N GLY A 15 2.81 -6.88 -3.48
CA GLY A 15 2.31 -5.53 -3.75
C GLY A 15 2.29 -5.18 -5.23
N SER A 16 2.11 -3.90 -5.53
CA SER A 16 2.05 -3.40 -6.90
C SER A 16 3.43 -3.28 -7.54
N LYS A 17 3.62 -3.92 -8.70
CA LYS A 17 4.80 -3.69 -9.55
C LYS A 17 4.89 -2.25 -10.05
N ALA A 18 3.76 -1.57 -10.27
CA ALA A 18 3.76 -0.17 -10.69
C ALA A 18 4.43 0.70 -9.61
N ALA A 19 4.02 0.55 -8.35
CA ALA A 19 4.63 1.27 -7.23
C ALA A 19 6.12 0.97 -7.10
N MET A 20 6.52 -0.31 -7.25
CA MET A 20 7.93 -0.73 -7.19
C MET A 20 8.78 -0.10 -8.30
N LYS A 21 8.32 -0.14 -9.56
CA LYS A 21 9.05 0.48 -10.68
C LYS A 21 9.18 1.99 -10.53
N LEU A 22 8.12 2.64 -10.04
CA LEU A 22 8.11 4.09 -9.83
C LEU A 22 9.06 4.49 -8.69
N ILE A 23 9.03 3.79 -7.55
CA ILE A 23 9.91 4.12 -6.43
C ILE A 23 11.38 3.79 -6.71
N ALA A 24 11.67 2.77 -7.54
CA ALA A 24 13.04 2.45 -7.94
C ALA A 24 13.75 3.60 -8.67
N ARG A 25 12.97 4.46 -9.35
CA ARG A 25 13.45 5.64 -10.08
C ARG A 25 13.35 6.93 -9.26
N ALA A 26 12.90 6.85 -8.01
CA ALA A 26 12.76 8.03 -7.17
C ALA A 26 14.12 8.59 -6.77
N ASP A 27 14.23 9.92 -6.82
CA ASP A 27 15.32 10.73 -6.28
C ASP A 27 15.03 11.19 -4.84
N VAL A 28 13.75 11.25 -4.46
CA VAL A 28 13.28 11.56 -3.11
C VAL A 28 12.13 10.64 -2.71
N VAL A 29 12.18 10.11 -1.49
CA VAL A 29 11.11 9.33 -0.87
C VAL A 29 10.65 10.02 0.41
N LEU A 30 9.37 10.41 0.46
CA LEU A 30 8.71 10.90 1.67
C LEU A 30 7.88 9.76 2.29
N ALA A 31 8.34 9.26 3.43
CA ALA A 31 7.68 8.19 4.19
C ALA A 31 6.92 8.80 5.38
N LEU A 32 5.60 8.93 5.26
CA LEU A 32 4.73 9.46 6.31
C LEU A 32 4.13 8.33 7.15
N GLY A 33 4.42 8.30 8.45
CA GLY A 33 3.87 7.29 9.38
C GLY A 33 4.27 5.87 9.02
N SER A 34 5.50 5.70 8.50
CA SER A 34 6.01 4.41 8.05
C SER A 34 7.38 4.13 8.65
N ARG A 35 7.46 2.99 9.34
CA ARG A 35 8.72 2.42 9.86
C ARG A 35 9.63 1.80 8.77
N LEU A 36 9.27 1.94 7.50
CA LEU A 36 10.00 1.38 6.35
C LEU A 36 10.35 -0.10 6.49
N GLY A 37 9.41 -0.89 7.05
CA GLY A 37 9.66 -2.27 7.46
C GLY A 37 10.18 -3.18 6.33
N PRO A 38 10.91 -4.26 6.67
CA PRO A 38 11.52 -5.16 5.68
C PRO A 38 10.52 -5.71 4.65
N PHE A 39 9.36 -6.22 5.08
CA PHE A 39 8.35 -6.75 4.15
C PHE A 39 7.79 -5.72 3.15
N GLY A 40 7.92 -4.43 3.45
CA GLY A 40 7.52 -3.33 2.57
C GLY A 40 8.64 -2.84 1.65
N THR A 41 9.88 -3.25 1.86
CA THR A 41 11.06 -2.71 1.15
C THR A 41 12.01 -3.76 0.57
N LEU A 42 11.80 -5.04 0.88
CA LEU A 42 12.56 -6.15 0.31
C LEU A 42 12.20 -6.39 -1.16
N PRO A 43 13.14 -6.96 -1.96
CA PRO A 43 12.91 -7.28 -3.35
C PRO A 43 11.66 -8.13 -3.58
N GLN A 44 10.97 -7.87 -4.69
CA GLN A 44 9.75 -8.60 -5.02
C GLN A 44 9.53 -8.65 -6.53
N HIS A 45 8.93 -9.74 -7.02
CA HIS A 45 8.75 -10.00 -8.45
C HIS A 45 10.07 -9.95 -9.26
N GLY A 46 11.19 -10.32 -8.63
CA GLY A 46 12.52 -10.22 -9.24
C GLY A 46 13.07 -8.79 -9.35
N LEU A 47 12.45 -7.81 -8.68
CA LEU A 47 12.89 -6.41 -8.67
C LEU A 47 13.53 -6.06 -7.32
N ASP A 48 14.80 -5.67 -7.34
CA ASP A 48 15.43 -4.90 -6.26
C ASP A 48 15.03 -3.42 -6.42
N TYR A 49 13.83 -3.09 -5.94
CA TYR A 49 13.16 -1.82 -6.29
C TYR A 49 13.40 -0.68 -5.30
N TRP A 50 13.99 -0.95 -4.13
CA TRP A 50 14.21 0.13 -3.17
C TRP A 50 15.29 1.08 -3.72
N PRO A 51 15.03 2.39 -3.83
CA PRO A 51 15.95 3.30 -4.49
C PRO A 51 17.26 3.41 -3.69
N LYS A 52 18.39 3.27 -4.40
CA LYS A 52 19.74 3.26 -3.82
C LYS A 52 20.27 4.67 -3.54
N ASN A 53 19.87 5.64 -4.37
CA ASN A 53 20.39 7.01 -4.36
C ASN A 53 19.36 8.05 -3.89
N ALA A 54 18.14 7.63 -3.54
CA ALA A 54 17.10 8.56 -3.13
C ALA A 54 17.42 9.21 -1.77
N LYS A 55 17.08 10.49 -1.63
CA LYS A 55 17.00 11.15 -0.33
C LYS A 55 15.74 10.68 0.39
N ILE A 56 15.88 10.13 1.58
CA ILE A 56 14.76 9.59 2.36
C ILE A 56 14.39 10.59 3.45
N ILE A 57 13.14 11.05 3.43
CA ILE A 57 12.52 11.84 4.49
C ILE A 57 11.55 10.92 5.21
N GLN A 58 11.82 10.62 6.49
CA GLN A 58 11.00 9.73 7.29
C GLN A 58 10.31 10.51 8.40
N VAL A 59 8.99 10.37 8.49
CA VAL A 59 8.16 10.93 9.56
C VAL A 59 7.58 9.80 10.37
N ASP A 60 7.87 9.78 11.67
CA ASP A 60 7.34 8.79 12.59
C ASP A 60 7.12 9.46 13.96
N ALA A 61 6.08 9.03 14.68
CA ALA A 61 5.81 9.53 16.03
C ALA A 61 6.76 8.89 17.06
N ASP A 62 7.29 7.71 16.76
CA ASP A 62 8.29 7.02 17.58
C ASP A 62 9.69 7.30 17.03
N SER A 63 10.49 8.07 17.78
CA SER A 63 11.85 8.43 17.42
C SER A 63 12.76 7.22 17.16
N ARG A 64 12.47 6.07 17.79
CA ARG A 64 13.24 4.82 17.61
C ARG A 64 13.09 4.23 16.21
N MET A 65 12.05 4.61 15.47
CA MET A 65 11.81 4.11 14.11
C MET A 65 12.61 4.88 13.05
N LEU A 66 13.04 6.11 13.36
CA LEU A 66 13.72 6.99 12.42
C LEU A 66 15.10 6.44 12.08
N GLY A 67 15.32 6.10 10.80
CA GLY A 67 16.59 5.55 10.34
C GLY A 67 16.84 4.08 10.73
N LEU A 68 15.91 3.43 11.43
CA LEU A 68 16.10 2.08 11.95
C LEU A 68 16.29 1.03 10.84
N VAL A 69 15.46 1.07 9.79
CA VAL A 69 15.48 0.07 8.71
C VAL A 69 16.19 0.58 7.45
N LYS A 70 16.04 1.87 7.14
CA LYS A 70 16.64 2.50 5.96
C LYS A 70 17.34 3.77 6.37
N LYS A 71 18.54 4.00 5.84
CA LYS A 71 19.31 5.22 6.08
C LYS A 71 18.48 6.44 5.68
N THR A 72 18.10 7.23 6.67
CA THR A 72 17.24 8.39 6.50
C THR A 72 18.09 9.65 6.36
N THR A 73 17.75 10.49 5.38
CA THR A 73 18.41 11.79 5.16
C THR A 73 17.86 12.83 6.12
N VAL A 74 16.55 12.87 6.31
CA VAL A 74 15.87 13.76 7.26
C VAL A 74 14.83 12.97 8.04
N GLY A 75 15.01 12.87 9.36
CA GLY A 75 14.03 12.28 10.26
C GLY A 75 13.19 13.36 10.93
N ILE A 76 11.86 13.19 10.94
CA ILE A 76 10.92 14.08 11.62
C ILE A 76 10.20 13.26 12.68
N CYS A 77 10.47 13.54 13.95
CA CYS A 77 9.77 12.93 15.06
C CYS A 77 8.47 13.69 15.32
N GLY A 78 7.32 13.12 14.97
CA GLY A 78 6.02 13.76 15.17
C GLY A 78 4.86 13.03 14.51
N ASP A 79 3.65 13.52 14.79
CA ASP A 79 2.43 12.99 14.18
C ASP A 79 2.42 13.16 12.65
N ALA A 80 2.10 12.09 11.93
CA ALA A 80 2.15 12.07 10.48
C ALA A 80 1.13 13.03 9.83
N LYS A 81 -0.05 13.22 10.44
CA LYS A 81 -1.07 14.15 9.94
C LYS A 81 -0.60 15.59 10.12
N LEU A 82 -0.12 15.95 11.32
CA LEU A 82 0.38 17.29 11.60
C LEU A 82 1.58 17.63 10.71
N ALA A 83 2.52 16.70 10.54
CA ALA A 83 3.66 16.88 9.63
C ALA A 83 3.21 17.07 8.18
N ALA A 84 2.26 16.27 7.68
CA ALA A 84 1.75 16.39 6.32
C ALA A 84 1.07 17.73 6.07
N VAL A 85 0.28 18.23 7.03
CA VAL A 85 -0.37 19.55 6.95
C VAL A 85 0.68 20.66 6.89
N ALA A 86 1.64 20.65 7.82
CA ALA A 86 2.69 21.67 7.87
C ALA A 86 3.58 21.66 6.61
N LEU A 87 3.90 20.49 6.07
CA LEU A 87 4.63 20.36 4.81
C LEU A 87 3.83 20.94 3.63
N LEU A 88 2.54 20.64 3.54
CA LEU A 88 1.68 21.15 2.49
C LEU A 88 1.58 22.68 2.51
N GLU A 89 1.43 23.28 3.69
CA GLU A 89 1.39 24.74 3.86
C GLU A 89 2.69 25.39 3.39
N ARG A 90 3.84 24.86 3.81
CA ARG A 90 5.15 25.37 3.41
C ARG A 90 5.39 25.23 1.90
N VAL A 91 5.02 24.10 1.31
CA VAL A 91 5.18 23.87 -0.12
C VAL A 91 4.33 24.86 -0.94
N LYS A 92 3.09 25.13 -0.51
CA LYS A 92 2.22 26.13 -1.16
C LYS A 92 2.80 27.55 -1.07
N ALA A 93 3.48 27.89 0.02
CA ALA A 93 4.12 29.19 0.19
C ALA A 93 5.39 29.38 -0.65
N ILE A 94 6.16 28.31 -0.86
CA ILE A 94 7.45 28.36 -1.57
C ILE A 94 7.26 28.44 -3.09
N ALA A 95 6.30 27.70 -3.66
CA ALA A 95 6.17 27.61 -5.10
C ALA A 95 4.72 27.43 -5.57
N LYS A 96 4.40 28.09 -6.69
CA LYS A 96 3.22 27.74 -7.49
C LYS A 96 3.53 26.46 -8.26
N LEU A 97 3.25 25.32 -7.62
CA LEU A 97 3.51 24.01 -8.21
C LEU A 97 2.58 23.76 -9.42
N VAL A 98 3.18 23.47 -10.57
CA VAL A 98 2.48 22.99 -11.76
C VAL A 98 2.69 21.48 -11.86
N PRO A 99 1.65 20.68 -12.15
CA PRO A 99 1.81 19.24 -12.32
C PRO A 99 2.78 18.91 -13.46
N ASN A 100 3.75 18.05 -13.17
CA ASN A 100 4.65 17.52 -14.20
C ASN A 100 3.89 16.49 -15.06
N LYS A 101 3.41 16.93 -16.23
CA LYS A 101 2.62 16.09 -17.14
C LYS A 101 3.34 14.82 -17.59
N ALA A 102 4.66 14.88 -17.80
CA ALA A 102 5.44 13.72 -18.19
C ALA A 102 5.47 12.65 -17.08
N ARG A 103 5.69 13.08 -15.83
CA ARG A 103 5.65 12.18 -14.66
C ARG A 103 4.25 11.59 -14.44
N LEU A 104 3.20 12.39 -14.65
CA LEU A 104 1.82 11.90 -14.58
C LEU A 104 1.54 10.82 -15.64
N ALA A 105 1.98 11.03 -16.88
CA ALA A 105 1.84 10.06 -17.96
C ALA A 105 2.60 8.76 -17.67
N GLU A 106 3.81 8.86 -17.10
CA GLU A 106 4.59 7.70 -16.67
C GLU A 106 3.88 6.89 -15.57
N VAL A 107 3.33 7.57 -14.57
CA VAL A 107 2.52 6.91 -13.52
C VAL A 107 1.33 6.18 -14.13
N GLN A 108 0.59 6.81 -15.04
CA GLN A 108 -0.54 6.13 -15.70
C GLN A 108 -0.09 4.93 -16.54
N LYS A 109 1.04 5.04 -17.23
CA LYS A 109 1.62 3.95 -18.02
C LYS A 109 1.94 2.73 -17.15
N GLU A 110 2.66 2.92 -16.04
CA GLU A 110 3.02 1.81 -15.16
C GLU A 110 1.80 1.20 -14.46
N LYS A 111 0.83 2.04 -14.05
CA LYS A 111 -0.44 1.56 -13.49
C LYS A 111 -1.22 0.70 -14.47
N LYS A 112 -1.35 1.15 -15.72
CA LYS A 112 -2.03 0.39 -16.77
C LYS A 112 -1.32 -0.93 -17.05
N ALA A 113 0.00 -0.89 -17.24
CA ALA A 113 0.79 -2.09 -17.46
C ALA A 113 0.67 -3.11 -16.32
N TRP A 114 0.61 -2.63 -15.07
CA TRP A 114 0.38 -3.49 -13.92
C TRP A 114 -1.03 -4.07 -13.88
N ALA A 115 -2.07 -3.28 -14.17
CA ALA A 115 -3.45 -3.77 -14.25
C ALA A 115 -3.60 -4.84 -15.35
N ASP A 116 -3.06 -4.58 -16.55
CA ASP A 116 -3.08 -5.50 -17.68
C ASP A 116 -2.34 -6.82 -17.37
N GLU A 117 -1.27 -6.76 -16.57
CA GLU A 117 -0.56 -7.96 -16.10
C GLU A 117 -1.39 -8.70 -15.04
N LEU A 118 -1.95 -7.97 -14.08
CA LEU A 118 -2.73 -8.53 -12.98
C LEU A 118 -3.99 -9.26 -13.47
N ASP A 119 -4.63 -8.75 -14.53
CA ASP A 119 -5.81 -9.37 -15.15
C ASP A 119 -5.50 -10.73 -15.79
N LYS A 120 -4.22 -11.00 -16.13
CA LYS A 120 -3.77 -12.27 -16.71
C LYS A 120 -3.35 -13.30 -15.65
N TRP A 121 -3.16 -12.88 -14.40
CA TRP A 121 -2.70 -13.75 -13.32
C TRP A 121 -3.71 -14.76 -12.76
N PRO A 122 -5.04 -14.51 -12.80
CA PRO A 122 -6.01 -15.56 -12.51
C PRO A 122 -5.86 -16.72 -13.51
N SER A 123 -5.26 -17.83 -13.06
CA SER A 123 -5.15 -19.05 -13.86
C SER A 123 -6.53 -19.63 -14.18
N PRO A 124 -6.75 -20.21 -15.37
CA PRO A 124 -8.02 -20.85 -15.70
C PRO A 124 -8.36 -21.98 -14.71
N ASN A 125 -9.63 -22.03 -14.32
CA ASN A 125 -10.21 -23.04 -13.44
C ASN A 125 -9.83 -24.46 -13.89
N THR A 126 -9.53 -25.33 -12.92
CA THR A 126 -9.86 -26.74 -13.10
C THR A 126 -11.37 -26.88 -12.86
N LYS A 127 -12.05 -27.84 -13.53
CA LYS A 127 -13.52 -27.99 -13.46
C LYS A 127 -14.10 -28.06 -12.03
N THR A 128 -13.28 -28.29 -11.00
CA THR A 128 -13.69 -28.54 -9.62
C THR A 128 -13.05 -27.61 -8.57
N ARG A 129 -12.14 -26.71 -8.94
CA ARG A 129 -11.45 -25.84 -7.95
C ARG A 129 -11.28 -24.41 -8.46
N ILE A 130 -11.49 -23.46 -7.55
CA ILE A 130 -11.27 -22.03 -7.79
C ILE A 130 -9.85 -21.65 -7.36
N GLY A 131 -9.11 -20.97 -8.24
CA GLY A 131 -7.79 -20.45 -7.91
C GLY A 131 -7.87 -19.27 -6.91
N PRO A 132 -6.92 -19.13 -5.96
CA PRO A 132 -6.99 -18.08 -4.95
C PRO A 132 -6.97 -16.66 -5.54
N ARG A 133 -6.21 -16.44 -6.62
CA ARG A 133 -6.17 -15.15 -7.35
C ARG A 133 -7.51 -14.85 -8.03
N GLN A 134 -8.18 -15.87 -8.55
CA GLN A 134 -9.50 -15.73 -9.16
C GLN A 134 -10.57 -15.38 -8.11
N ALA A 135 -10.53 -16.05 -6.95
CA ALA A 135 -11.41 -15.73 -5.83
C ALA A 135 -11.19 -14.28 -5.36
N LEU A 136 -9.93 -13.84 -5.21
CA LEU A 136 -9.61 -12.47 -4.82
C LEU A 136 -10.02 -11.42 -5.87
N ALA A 137 -9.81 -11.70 -7.16
CA ALA A 137 -10.26 -10.81 -8.24
C ALA A 137 -11.79 -10.69 -8.29
N ALA A 138 -12.51 -11.80 -8.11
CA ALA A 138 -13.97 -11.78 -8.03
C ALA A 138 -14.45 -11.03 -6.78
N LEU A 139 -13.83 -11.27 -5.63
CA LEU A 139 -14.13 -10.55 -4.38
C LEU A 139 -13.90 -9.04 -4.54
N ALA A 140 -12.75 -8.63 -5.11
CA ALA A 140 -12.43 -7.22 -5.32
C ALA A 140 -13.45 -6.50 -6.21
N ARG A 141 -14.00 -7.18 -7.23
CA ARG A 141 -15.06 -6.64 -8.10
C ARG A 141 -16.42 -6.52 -7.39
N ALA A 142 -16.75 -7.48 -6.52
CA ALA A 142 -18.01 -7.52 -5.81
C ALA A 142 -18.02 -6.69 -4.52
N MET A 143 -16.86 -6.25 -4.06
CA MET A 143 -16.68 -5.58 -2.78
C MET A 143 -17.32 -4.17 -2.77
N PRO A 144 -18.21 -3.86 -1.80
CA PRO A 144 -18.71 -2.50 -1.59
C PRO A 144 -17.57 -1.50 -1.29
N LYS A 145 -17.77 -0.22 -1.63
CA LYS A 145 -16.75 0.84 -1.43
C LYS A 145 -16.33 1.02 0.03
N ASN A 146 -17.26 0.80 0.96
CA ASN A 146 -17.05 0.91 2.41
C ASN A 146 -16.66 -0.42 3.06
N ALA A 147 -16.40 -1.47 2.27
CA ALA A 147 -16.05 -2.77 2.83
C ALA A 147 -14.75 -2.73 3.62
N MET A 148 -14.70 -3.59 4.63
CA MET A 148 -13.51 -3.86 5.42
C MET A 148 -13.16 -5.34 5.28
N VAL A 149 -11.89 -5.63 5.03
CA VAL A 149 -11.40 -7.00 4.88
C VAL A 149 -10.37 -7.30 5.96
N SER A 150 -10.56 -8.42 6.64
CA SER A 150 -9.58 -9.01 7.53
C SER A 150 -8.99 -10.27 6.92
N THR A 151 -7.68 -10.45 6.98
CA THR A 151 -7.00 -11.65 6.50
C THR A 151 -6.17 -12.29 7.58
N ASP A 152 -6.12 -13.62 7.56
CA ASP A 152 -5.20 -14.38 8.39
C ASP A 152 -3.84 -14.45 7.70
N ILE A 153 -2.80 -14.88 8.41
CA ILE A 153 -1.49 -15.06 7.81
C ILE A 153 -1.50 -16.20 6.77
N GLY A 154 -0.66 -16.07 5.76
CA GLY A 154 -0.47 -17.05 4.70
C GLY A 154 -0.47 -16.41 3.32
N ASN A 155 -0.43 -17.24 2.27
CA ASN A 155 -0.35 -16.76 0.89
C ASN A 155 -1.51 -15.83 0.54
N VAL A 156 -2.72 -16.09 1.04
CA VAL A 156 -3.88 -15.22 0.79
C VAL A 156 -3.69 -13.81 1.33
N CYS A 157 -3.05 -13.64 2.50
CA CYS A 157 -2.75 -12.32 3.08
C CYS A 157 -1.93 -11.47 2.12
N SER A 158 -0.85 -12.06 1.64
CA SER A 158 0.10 -11.40 0.76
C SER A 158 -0.52 -11.14 -0.60
N VAL A 159 -1.08 -12.16 -1.23
CA VAL A 159 -1.69 -12.05 -2.57
C VAL A 159 -2.84 -11.04 -2.57
N SER A 160 -3.54 -10.86 -1.45
CA SER A 160 -4.58 -9.83 -1.31
C SER A 160 -4.05 -8.40 -1.56
N ASN A 161 -2.79 -8.10 -1.27
CA ASN A 161 -2.18 -6.78 -1.53
C ASN A 161 -2.21 -6.39 -3.01
N SER A 162 -2.24 -7.37 -3.92
CA SER A 162 -2.31 -7.12 -5.36
C SER A 162 -3.73 -6.79 -5.84
N TYR A 163 -4.78 -7.30 -5.17
CA TYR A 163 -6.16 -7.27 -5.66
C TYR A 163 -7.11 -6.40 -4.83
N LEU A 164 -6.92 -6.32 -3.51
CA LEU A 164 -7.83 -5.58 -2.64
C LEU A 164 -7.47 -4.10 -2.63
N HIS A 165 -8.46 -3.29 -2.96
CA HIS A 165 -8.34 -1.85 -3.09
C HIS A 165 -9.40 -1.17 -2.23
N PHE A 166 -8.99 -0.16 -1.48
CA PHE A 166 -9.84 0.49 -0.47
C PHE A 166 -9.89 2.01 -0.67
N GLU A 167 -11.08 2.58 -0.53
CA GLU A 167 -11.28 4.02 -0.68
C GLU A 167 -11.00 4.80 0.61
N GLN A 168 -11.20 4.16 1.76
CA GLN A 168 -11.06 4.76 3.08
C GLN A 168 -10.18 3.92 4.01
N ALA A 169 -9.69 4.56 5.06
CA ALA A 169 -8.99 3.90 6.15
C ALA A 169 -9.81 3.97 7.44
N PRO A 170 -9.68 3.02 8.38
CA PRO A 170 -8.99 1.73 8.21
C PRO A 170 -9.92 0.71 7.53
N SER A 171 -9.50 0.12 6.41
CA SER A 171 -10.31 -0.88 5.68
C SER A 171 -9.62 -2.24 5.46
N PHE A 172 -8.31 -2.33 5.69
CA PHE A 172 -7.57 -3.59 5.58
C PHE A 172 -6.92 -3.97 6.90
N LEU A 173 -7.36 -5.11 7.46
CA LEU A 173 -6.93 -5.64 8.75
C LEU A 173 -6.18 -6.96 8.51
N ALA A 174 -4.90 -6.88 8.18
CA ALA A 174 -4.06 -8.03 7.92
C ALA A 174 -3.23 -8.43 9.15
N ALA A 175 -2.89 -9.73 9.24
CA ALA A 175 -1.89 -10.24 10.18
C ALA A 175 -0.47 -9.81 9.73
N MET A 176 -0.15 -8.53 9.94
CA MET A 176 1.04 -7.86 9.37
C MET A 176 2.36 -8.35 10.00
N SER A 177 2.93 -7.59 10.93
CA SER A 177 4.35 -7.74 11.33
C SER A 177 4.68 -9.03 12.08
N PHE A 178 3.73 -9.59 12.83
CA PHE A 178 3.95 -10.81 13.63
C PHE A 178 3.43 -12.07 12.91
N GLY A 179 2.62 -11.91 11.87
CA GLY A 179 2.10 -13.02 11.06
C GLY A 179 1.43 -14.13 11.88
N ASN A 180 0.60 -13.78 12.87
CA ASN A 180 -0.06 -14.78 13.70
C ASN A 180 -1.27 -15.41 12.98
N CYS A 181 -1.33 -16.74 13.04
CA CYS A 181 -2.53 -17.49 12.68
C CYS A 181 -3.69 -17.16 13.63
N GLY A 182 -4.93 -17.17 13.12
CA GLY A 182 -6.14 -16.90 13.88
C GLY A 182 -6.46 -15.42 14.06
N TYR A 183 -5.75 -14.49 13.38
CA TYR A 183 -5.96 -13.05 13.53
C TYR A 183 -7.31 -12.57 12.97
N ALA A 184 -7.72 -13.11 11.81
CA ALA A 184 -8.76 -12.51 10.99
C ALA A 184 -10.11 -12.41 11.69
N PHE A 185 -10.53 -13.53 12.31
CA PHE A 185 -11.83 -13.65 12.93
C PHE A 185 -12.03 -12.71 14.14
N PRO A 186 -11.15 -12.70 15.17
CA PRO A 186 -11.28 -11.77 16.28
C PRO A 186 -11.15 -10.30 15.84
N ALA A 187 -10.28 -10.01 14.84
CA ALA A 187 -10.16 -8.66 14.29
C ALA A 187 -11.47 -8.16 13.68
N ARG A 188 -12.15 -8.99 12.88
CA ARG A 188 -13.47 -8.69 12.31
C ARG A 188 -14.52 -8.43 13.40
N LEU A 189 -14.60 -9.31 14.40
CA LEU A 189 -15.59 -9.19 15.48
C LEU A 189 -15.41 -7.90 16.29
N ARG A 190 -14.17 -7.61 16.71
CA ARG A 190 -13.85 -6.39 17.44
C ARG A 190 -14.22 -5.15 16.63
N ARG A 191 -13.88 -5.14 15.33
CA ARG A 191 -14.18 -3.99 14.48
C ARG A 191 -15.67 -3.74 14.33
N ARG A 192 -16.48 -4.79 14.14
CA ARG A 192 -17.94 -4.67 14.06
C ARG A 192 -18.52 -4.04 15.32
N ARG A 193 -18.03 -4.41 16.51
CA ARG A 193 -18.46 -3.79 17.77
C ARG A 193 -18.07 -2.31 17.86
N CYS A 194 -16.88 -1.93 17.39
CA CYS A 194 -16.41 -0.53 17.42
C CYS A 194 -17.10 0.38 16.40
N MET A 195 -17.71 -0.15 15.35
CA MET A 195 -18.42 0.65 14.34
C MET A 195 -19.87 0.96 14.71
N GLY A 196 -20.41 0.38 15.79
CA GLY A 196 -21.85 0.36 16.00
C GLY A 196 -22.57 -0.45 14.91
N HIS A 197 -23.86 -0.74 15.10
CA HIS A 197 -24.68 -1.38 14.08
C HIS A 197 -24.91 -0.41 12.91
N GLU A 198 -23.96 -0.28 11.99
CA GLU A 198 -24.28 0.18 10.64
C GLU A 198 -24.90 -1.02 9.88
N PRO A 199 -26.18 -0.94 9.48
CA PRO A 199 -26.77 -1.96 8.62
C PRO A 199 -26.04 -1.96 7.28
N GLN A 200 -25.68 -3.15 6.79
CA GLN A 200 -25.18 -3.34 5.43
C GLN A 200 -26.29 -3.11 4.41
#